data_AF-A0AAN9A3I5-F1
#
_entry.id   AF-A0AAN9A3I5-F1
#
_cell.length_a   1.000
_cell.length_b   1.000
_cell.length_c   1.000
_cell.angle_alpha   90.00
_cell.angle_beta   90.00
_cell.angle_gamma   90.00
#
_symmetry.space_group_name_H-M   'P 1'
#
loop_
_entity.id
_entity.type
_entity.pdbx_description
1 polymer ?
#
loop_
_entity_poly.entity_id
_entity_poly.type
_entity_poly.pdbx_seq_one_letter_code
_entity_poly.pdbx_strand_id
1 'polypeptide(L)'
;VQSTVHSMNEQYLNGRCVSFNRPEAPTDISNECKKRREEGSIKDSASLTVGTSSLTQRQVSAPETTCTPKHNIFRSHSESHVSIMKALNKCSNHNGELTGDFSKPIALPTVEGGKHPDLKVISVDTMADLLRGKYCKQISSFRIIDCRYPYEYEGGHIKGAEMFHHPQMIIDHLMAQEGAPVITKEGTPRHVLIFHCEYSAERGPKAQRLLRENDRTTNKEHYPALHFPETYLLEGGYKAFFEKYSELCTPKCYVRMLDSKHAEDLKHFCGKSKSWQAENKQSNSHNALPRTGLK
;
A
#
# COMPACT_ATOMS: atom_id res chain seq x y z
N VAL A 1 49.22 52.03 -15.38
CA VAL A 1 50.32 51.27 -16.01
C VAL A 1 49.85 49.82 -16.09
N GLN A 2 49.11 49.51 -17.17
CA GLN A 2 49.47 48.52 -18.22
C GLN A 2 49.33 47.07 -17.72
N SER A 3 48.22 46.40 -18.06
CA SER A 3 47.99 45.58 -19.28
C SER A 3 48.28 44.10 -18.95
N THR A 4 47.50 43.09 -19.35
CA THR A 4 47.21 42.73 -20.74
C THR A 4 46.06 41.72 -20.82
N VAL A 5 45.07 42.10 -21.63
CA VAL A 5 44.10 41.32 -22.42
C VAL A 5 44.62 40.00 -23.03
N HIS A 6 43.78 38.97 -23.08
CA HIS A 6 43.58 38.19 -24.30
C HIS A 6 42.13 37.68 -24.40
N SER A 7 41.57 37.85 -25.60
CA SER A 7 40.21 37.60 -26.02
C SER A 7 40.26 36.74 -27.28
N MET A 8 39.14 36.04 -27.56
CA MET A 8 38.76 35.35 -28.81
C MET A 8 39.41 33.96 -29.03
N ASN A 9 38.66 32.91 -29.41
CA ASN A 9 37.72 32.86 -30.53
C ASN A 9 36.65 31.75 -30.40
N GLU A 10 35.49 32.01 -30.97
CA GLU A 10 34.41 31.06 -31.35
C GLU A 10 34.85 30.09 -32.46
N GLN A 11 34.25 28.89 -32.54
CA GLN A 11 33.26 28.51 -33.58
C GLN A 11 32.98 26.99 -33.62
N TYR A 12 31.68 26.68 -33.51
CA TYR A 12 30.90 25.65 -34.22
C TYR A 12 31.52 24.29 -34.60
N LEU A 13 30.92 23.21 -34.07
CA LEU A 13 30.49 22.08 -34.90
C LEU A 13 29.34 21.28 -34.28
N ASN A 14 28.31 21.12 -35.10
CA ASN A 14 27.07 20.36 -34.96
C ASN A 14 27.21 18.98 -34.29
N GLY A 15 26.34 18.71 -33.32
CA GLY A 15 26.04 17.37 -32.83
C GLY A 15 24.54 17.21 -32.58
N ARG A 16 23.85 16.53 -33.50
CA ARG A 16 22.40 16.33 -33.55
C ARG A 16 21.85 15.69 -32.27
N CYS A 17 20.73 16.25 -31.80
CA CYS A 17 19.79 15.63 -30.87
C CYS A 17 19.23 14.35 -31.50
N VAL A 18 19.51 13.19 -30.91
CA VAL A 18 18.86 11.92 -31.27
C VAL A 18 17.77 11.64 -30.25
N SER A 19 16.56 12.05 -30.60
CA SER A 19 15.31 11.63 -29.97
C SER A 19 15.10 10.13 -30.22
N PHE A 20 15.15 9.32 -29.17
CA PHE A 20 14.68 7.94 -29.22
C PHE A 20 13.15 7.92 -29.15
N ASN A 21 12.52 7.86 -30.32
CA ASN A 21 11.10 7.57 -30.45
C ASN A 21 10.82 6.10 -30.09
N ARG A 22 9.73 5.92 -29.35
CA ARG A 22 9.12 4.63 -29.00
C ARG A 22 8.72 3.88 -30.29
N PRO A 23 9.00 2.57 -30.42
CA PRO A 23 8.48 1.78 -31.54
C PRO A 23 6.95 1.64 -31.44
N GLU A 24 6.25 1.88 -32.55
CA GLU A 24 4.82 1.57 -32.70
C GLU A 24 4.59 0.06 -32.85
N ALA A 25 3.40 -0.38 -32.42
CA ALA A 25 2.99 -1.79 -32.47
C ALA A 25 2.59 -2.22 -33.91
N PRO A 26 2.79 -3.48 -34.31
CA PRO A 26 2.43 -3.95 -35.64
C PRO A 26 0.91 -3.97 -35.81
N THR A 27 0.43 -3.34 -36.87
CA THR A 27 -0.91 -3.54 -37.44
C THR A 27 -0.89 -4.77 -38.33
N ASP A 28 -1.83 -5.71 -38.14
CA ASP A 28 -2.25 -6.60 -39.23
C ASP A 28 -3.69 -7.14 -39.05
N ILE A 29 -4.52 -6.73 -40.02
CA ILE A 29 -5.54 -7.44 -40.81
C ILE A 29 -6.65 -8.27 -40.11
N SER A 30 -7.85 -7.69 -40.21
CA SER A 30 -9.20 -8.23 -40.41
C SER A 30 -9.45 -9.75 -40.44
N ASN A 31 -10.52 -10.16 -39.74
CA ASN A 31 -11.55 -11.02 -40.34
C ASN A 31 -12.95 -10.69 -39.78
N GLU A 32 -13.89 -10.50 -40.71
CA GLU A 32 -15.31 -10.20 -40.51
C GLU A 32 -16.06 -11.30 -39.74
N CYS A 33 -16.93 -10.90 -38.81
CA CYS A 33 -18.03 -11.76 -38.36
C CYS A 33 -19.35 -11.19 -38.90
N LYS A 34 -19.95 -11.92 -39.85
CA LYS A 34 -21.20 -11.55 -40.51
C LYS A 34 -22.40 -11.74 -39.59
N LYS A 35 -23.15 -10.65 -39.49
CA LYS A 35 -24.49 -10.48 -38.92
C LYS A 35 -25.53 -11.22 -39.78
N ARG A 36 -26.44 -11.99 -39.18
CA ARG A 36 -27.85 -12.06 -39.64
C ARG A 36 -28.80 -12.12 -38.44
N ARG A 37 -29.81 -11.28 -38.59
CA ARG A 37 -30.91 -10.87 -37.71
C ARG A 37 -32.13 -11.74 -38.08
N GLU A 38 -33.02 -12.05 -37.15
CA GLU A 38 -34.43 -11.56 -37.03
C GLU A 38 -35.17 -12.64 -36.18
N GLU A 39 -36.22 -12.45 -35.38
CA GLU A 39 -37.10 -11.31 -35.06
C GLU A 39 -38.03 -11.69 -33.88
N GLY A 40 -38.48 -10.67 -33.11
CA GLY A 40 -39.79 -10.55 -32.41
C GLY A 40 -40.14 -11.53 -31.26
N SER A 41 -40.95 -11.22 -30.24
CA SER A 41 -41.77 -10.07 -29.83
C SER A 41 -42.27 -10.39 -28.39
N ILE A 42 -41.99 -9.58 -27.36
CA ILE A 42 -42.90 -8.67 -26.61
C ILE A 42 -44.00 -9.34 -25.71
N LYS A 43 -43.89 -9.08 -24.38
CA LYS A 43 -44.92 -8.87 -23.31
C LYS A 43 -45.83 -10.05 -22.90
N ASP A 44 -46.47 -10.16 -21.71
CA ASP A 44 -46.59 -9.38 -20.46
C ASP A 44 -47.18 -10.32 -19.37
N SER A 45 -47.03 -9.91 -18.10
CA SER A 45 -47.97 -10.03 -16.96
C SER A 45 -48.69 -11.34 -16.55
N ALA A 46 -48.50 -11.68 -15.26
CA ALA A 46 -49.48 -11.90 -14.19
C ALA A 46 -50.63 -12.95 -14.25
N SER A 47 -50.75 -13.65 -13.10
CA SER A 47 -51.97 -14.00 -12.36
C SER A 47 -52.77 -15.30 -12.63
N LEU A 48 -52.91 -16.06 -11.53
CA LEU A 48 -54.11 -16.70 -10.96
C LEU A 48 -54.89 -17.82 -11.70
N THR A 49 -55.52 -18.65 -10.84
CA THR A 49 -56.59 -19.67 -11.04
C THR A 49 -56.10 -21.10 -11.37
N VAL A 50 -56.28 -22.13 -10.53
CA VAL A 50 -57.47 -22.82 -9.93
C VAL A 50 -58.13 -23.83 -10.88
N GLY A 51 -58.24 -25.08 -10.40
CA GLY A 51 -59.12 -26.16 -10.90
C GLY A 51 -58.37 -27.26 -11.67
N THR A 52 -58.61 -28.57 -11.51
CA THR A 52 -59.66 -29.31 -10.78
C THR A 52 -59.32 -30.83 -10.81
N SER A 53 -59.80 -31.57 -9.79
CA SER A 53 -60.18 -33.01 -9.77
C SER A 53 -59.12 -34.09 -10.11
N SER A 54 -58.96 -35.20 -9.39
CA SER A 54 -60.00 -36.11 -8.88
C SER A 54 -59.48 -37.07 -7.78
N LEU A 55 -60.46 -37.56 -7.00
CA LEU A 55 -60.47 -38.62 -5.98
C LEU A 55 -59.46 -39.79 -6.20
N THR A 56 -58.84 -40.34 -5.15
CA THR A 56 -59.45 -41.38 -4.30
C THR A 56 -58.88 -41.41 -2.88
N GLN A 57 -59.77 -41.81 -1.96
CA GLN A 57 -59.64 -41.79 -0.50
C GLN A 57 -59.07 -43.11 0.02
N ARG A 58 -58.12 -43.07 0.96
CA ARG A 58 -57.95 -44.15 1.93
C ARG A 58 -57.51 -43.59 3.28
N GLN A 59 -58.43 -43.64 4.24
CA GLN A 59 -58.18 -43.32 5.65
C GLN A 59 -57.29 -44.40 6.27
N VAL A 60 -56.23 -43.98 6.97
CA VAL A 60 -55.65 -44.76 8.06
C VAL A 60 -55.27 -43.78 9.19
N SER A 61 -55.69 -44.16 10.38
CA SER A 61 -55.69 -43.43 11.65
C SER A 61 -54.29 -43.04 12.14
N ALA A 62 -54.22 -41.89 12.83
CA ALA A 62 -53.02 -41.36 13.48
C ALA A 62 -52.54 -42.25 14.65
N PRO A 63 -51.25 -42.13 15.00
CA PRO A 63 -50.88 -41.96 16.41
C PRO A 63 -50.16 -40.63 16.61
N GLU A 64 -50.57 -39.92 17.65
CA GLU A 64 -49.95 -38.70 18.15
C GLU A 64 -48.48 -38.97 18.48
N THR A 65 -47.57 -38.31 17.76
CA THR A 65 -46.16 -38.26 18.14
C THR A 65 -45.92 -36.95 18.86
N THR A 66 -45.57 -37.07 20.14
CA THR A 66 -45.14 -35.99 21.02
C THR A 66 -44.07 -35.12 20.35
N CYS A 67 -44.34 -33.82 20.27
CA CYS A 67 -43.45 -32.83 19.69
C CYS A 67 -42.28 -32.59 20.66
N THR A 68 -41.16 -33.28 20.45
CA THR A 68 -39.90 -32.91 21.09
C THR A 68 -39.43 -31.56 20.52
N PRO A 69 -38.88 -30.65 21.34
CA PRO A 69 -38.39 -29.38 20.83
C PRO A 69 -37.26 -29.69 19.83
N LYS A 70 -37.49 -29.34 18.57
CA LYS A 70 -36.44 -29.37 17.54
C LYS A 70 -35.31 -28.49 18.05
N HIS A 71 -34.26 -29.09 18.61
CA HIS A 71 -33.05 -28.37 18.93
C HIS A 71 -32.50 -27.83 17.61
N ASN A 72 -32.66 -26.52 17.40
CA ASN A 72 -32.04 -25.84 16.27
C ASN A 72 -30.53 -25.96 16.45
N ILE A 73 -29.91 -26.86 15.70
CA ILE A 73 -28.46 -26.96 15.61
C ILE A 73 -27.99 -25.71 14.88
N PHE A 74 -27.57 -24.71 15.64
CA PHE A 74 -26.87 -23.56 15.09
C PHE A 74 -25.49 -24.03 14.63
N ARG A 75 -25.06 -23.62 13.44
CA ARG A 75 -23.69 -23.83 12.98
C ARG A 75 -22.74 -23.08 13.92
N SER A 76 -21.83 -23.81 14.56
CA SER A 76 -20.66 -23.21 15.22
C SER A 76 -19.71 -22.67 14.14
N HIS A 77 -19.31 -21.42 14.27
CA HIS A 77 -18.35 -20.79 13.39
C HIS A 77 -16.94 -20.97 13.94
N SER A 78 -15.96 -21.23 13.07
CA SER A 78 -14.54 -21.21 13.46
C SER A 78 -14.11 -19.80 13.88
N GLU A 79 -13.08 -19.68 14.69
CA GLU A 79 -12.51 -18.39 15.11
C GLU A 79 -12.10 -17.52 13.90
N SER A 80 -11.59 -18.17 12.84
CA SER A 80 -11.29 -17.52 11.56
C SER A 80 -12.54 -16.94 10.90
N HIS A 81 -13.65 -17.68 10.86
CA HIS A 81 -14.91 -17.23 10.28
C HIS A 81 -15.50 -16.03 11.04
N VAL A 82 -15.43 -16.06 12.39
CA VAL A 82 -15.87 -14.93 13.23
C VAL A 82 -15.02 -13.69 12.99
N SER A 83 -13.69 -13.86 12.86
CA SER A 83 -12.77 -12.76 12.59
C SER A 83 -13.02 -12.11 11.22
N ILE A 84 -13.27 -12.93 10.19
CA ILE A 84 -13.63 -12.47 8.84
C ILE A 84 -14.94 -11.69 8.86
N MET A 85 -16.00 -12.26 9.46
CA MET A 85 -17.30 -11.59 9.61
C MET A 85 -17.16 -10.23 10.31
N LYS A 86 -16.35 -10.14 11.36
CA LYS A 86 -16.09 -8.90 12.09
C LYS A 86 -15.37 -7.86 11.22
N ALA A 87 -14.35 -8.28 10.47
CA ALA A 87 -13.63 -7.40 9.56
C ALA A 87 -14.55 -6.85 8.45
N LEU A 88 -15.37 -7.70 7.83
CA LEU A 88 -16.33 -7.29 6.81
C LEU A 88 -17.33 -6.27 7.34
N ASN A 89 -17.92 -6.53 8.52
CA ASN A 89 -18.85 -5.59 9.15
C ASN A 89 -18.21 -4.24 9.48
N LYS A 90 -16.96 -4.24 9.95
CA LYS A 90 -16.21 -3.00 10.22
C LYS A 90 -15.90 -2.22 8.94
N CYS A 91 -15.53 -2.92 7.89
CA CYS A 91 -15.22 -2.35 6.58
C CYS A 91 -16.43 -1.59 6.02
N SER A 92 -17.62 -2.20 6.08
CA SER A 92 -18.88 -1.61 5.62
C SER A 92 -19.27 -0.34 6.39
N ASN A 93 -18.94 -0.26 7.69
CA ASN A 93 -19.36 0.84 8.56
C ASN A 93 -18.40 2.05 8.57
N HIS A 94 -17.19 1.93 8.02
CA HIS A 94 -16.13 2.95 8.13
C HIS A 94 -15.50 3.34 6.78
N ASN A 95 -16.29 3.40 5.70
CA ASN A 95 -15.81 3.74 4.36
C ASN A 95 -14.65 2.84 3.85
N GLY A 96 -14.60 1.58 4.27
CA GLY A 96 -13.90 0.53 3.53
C GLY A 96 -12.43 0.26 3.85
N GLU A 97 -11.75 1.07 4.68
CA GLU A 97 -10.30 0.89 4.89
C GLU A 97 -9.93 0.48 6.33
N LEU A 98 -9.45 -0.76 6.46
CA LEU A 98 -8.93 -1.31 7.71
C LEU A 98 -7.41 -1.24 7.77
N THR A 99 -6.87 -1.33 8.99
CA THR A 99 -5.46 -1.57 9.26
C THR A 99 -5.01 -2.92 8.68
N GLY A 100 -3.69 -3.11 8.53
CA GLY A 100 -3.12 -4.31 7.93
C GLY A 100 -3.49 -5.60 8.67
N ASP A 101 -3.72 -5.56 9.97
CA ASP A 101 -4.17 -6.70 10.79
C ASP A 101 -5.71 -6.87 10.82
N PHE A 102 -6.45 -6.07 10.05
CA PHE A 102 -7.92 -6.04 9.97
C PHE A 102 -8.64 -5.72 11.29
N SER A 103 -7.92 -5.21 12.28
CA SER A 103 -8.46 -5.04 13.64
C SER A 103 -9.27 -3.76 13.80
N LYS A 104 -8.88 -2.69 13.09
CA LYS A 104 -9.44 -1.35 13.26
C LYS A 104 -9.57 -0.62 11.91
N PRO A 105 -10.48 0.36 11.79
CA PRO A 105 -10.42 1.34 10.72
C PRO A 105 -9.13 2.16 10.81
N ILE A 106 -8.65 2.66 9.67
CA ILE A 106 -7.54 3.61 9.62
C ILE A 106 -7.88 4.90 10.38
N ALA A 107 -6.91 5.50 11.06
CA ALA A 107 -7.13 6.68 11.91
C ALA A 107 -7.00 8.01 11.17
N LEU A 108 -6.20 8.07 10.10
CA LEU A 108 -5.94 9.30 9.35
C LEU A 108 -6.76 9.36 8.05
N PRO A 109 -7.25 10.56 7.65
CA PRO A 109 -7.86 10.75 6.34
C PRO A 109 -6.87 10.45 5.21
N THR A 110 -7.28 9.59 4.28
CA THR A 110 -6.50 9.21 3.10
C THR A 110 -6.96 9.94 1.84
N VAL A 111 -6.05 10.06 0.87
CA VAL A 111 -6.31 10.64 -0.44
C VAL A 111 -6.62 9.50 -1.42
N GLU A 112 -7.73 9.62 -2.15
CA GLU A 112 -8.12 8.67 -3.19
C GLU A 112 -7.41 8.96 -4.52
N GLY A 113 -7.23 7.94 -5.36
CA GLY A 113 -6.72 8.11 -6.73
C GLY A 113 -5.21 8.39 -6.85
N GLY A 114 -4.43 8.11 -5.81
CA GLY A 114 -2.97 8.26 -5.83
C GLY A 114 -2.24 7.27 -6.74
N LYS A 115 -0.95 7.54 -7.01
CA LYS A 115 -0.07 6.69 -7.84
C LYS A 115 0.03 5.23 -7.35
N HIS A 116 -0.17 5.00 -6.06
CA HIS A 116 -0.04 3.69 -5.40
C HIS A 116 -1.37 3.28 -4.77
N PRO A 117 -2.29 2.64 -5.53
CA PRO A 117 -3.64 2.33 -5.06
C PRO A 117 -3.66 1.27 -3.94
N ASP A 118 -2.60 0.50 -3.79
CA ASP A 118 -2.42 -0.49 -2.72
C ASP A 118 -2.03 0.14 -1.37
N LEU A 119 -1.55 1.39 -1.37
CA LEU A 119 -1.02 2.06 -0.18
C LEU A 119 -2.01 3.09 0.36
N LYS A 120 -2.00 3.25 1.68
CA LYS A 120 -2.76 4.32 2.35
C LYS A 120 -1.97 5.62 2.25
N VAL A 121 -2.47 6.58 1.48
CA VAL A 121 -1.78 7.84 1.20
C VAL A 121 -2.42 8.96 2.00
N ILE A 122 -1.64 9.78 2.70
CA ILE A 122 -2.11 10.98 3.41
C ILE A 122 -1.61 12.25 2.71
N SER A 123 -2.39 13.33 2.78
CA SER A 123 -1.97 14.62 2.24
C SER A 123 -0.93 15.31 3.14
N VAL A 124 -0.24 16.31 2.58
CA VAL A 124 0.66 17.18 3.36
C VAL A 124 -0.07 17.95 4.46
N ASP A 125 -1.37 18.20 4.29
CA ASP A 125 -2.22 18.89 5.28
C ASP A 125 -2.50 17.98 6.48
N THR A 126 -2.88 16.72 6.21
CA THR A 126 -3.03 15.71 7.26
C THR A 126 -1.73 15.52 8.03
N MET A 127 -0.58 15.54 7.35
CA MET A 127 0.73 15.44 7.97
C MET A 127 1.06 16.64 8.88
N ALA A 128 0.78 17.86 8.42
CA ALA A 128 0.97 19.07 9.22
C ALA A 128 0.03 19.09 10.45
N ASP A 129 -1.21 18.65 10.28
CA ASP A 129 -2.19 18.51 11.36
C ASP A 129 -1.76 17.46 12.39
N LEU A 130 -1.15 16.35 11.95
CA LEU A 130 -0.55 15.35 12.83
C LEU A 130 0.58 15.94 13.68
N LEU A 131 1.51 16.66 13.06
CA LEU A 131 2.62 17.33 13.77
C LEU A 131 2.13 18.39 14.77
N ARG A 132 1.00 19.06 14.48
CA ARG A 132 0.38 20.05 15.38
C ARG A 132 -0.49 19.41 16.46
N GLY A 133 -0.56 18.08 16.52
CA GLY A 133 -1.27 17.34 17.57
C GLY A 133 -2.78 17.24 17.37
N LYS A 134 -3.32 17.55 16.19
CA LYS A 134 -4.77 17.47 15.90
C LYS A 134 -5.34 16.07 16.14
N TYR A 135 -4.53 15.03 15.94
CA TYR A 135 -4.92 13.63 16.05
C TYR A 135 -4.49 12.96 17.38
N CYS A 136 -4.07 13.72 18.40
CA CYS A 136 -3.59 13.17 19.67
C CYS A 136 -4.61 12.27 20.42
N LYS A 137 -5.91 12.42 20.12
CA LYS A 137 -6.97 11.58 20.68
C LYS A 137 -7.05 10.20 20.01
N GLN A 138 -6.67 10.09 18.75
CA GLN A 138 -6.74 8.85 17.98
C GLN A 138 -5.37 8.15 17.89
N ILE A 139 -4.28 8.93 17.83
CA ILE A 139 -2.92 8.48 17.62
C ILE A 139 -2.10 8.80 18.87
N SER A 140 -1.56 7.76 19.50
CA SER A 140 -0.73 7.86 20.69
C SER A 140 0.70 8.28 20.34
N SER A 141 1.27 7.67 19.30
CA SER A 141 2.54 8.13 18.74
C SER A 141 2.63 7.85 17.24
N PHE A 142 3.54 8.54 16.58
CA PHE A 142 3.84 8.34 15.17
C PHE A 142 5.34 8.45 14.95
N ARG A 143 5.84 7.82 13.89
CA ARG A 143 7.22 7.99 13.42
C ARG A 143 7.22 8.29 11.93
N ILE A 144 8.05 9.25 11.54
CA ILE A 144 8.14 9.73 10.16
C ILE A 144 9.43 9.17 9.59
N ILE A 145 9.32 8.36 8.56
CA ILE A 145 10.44 7.65 7.94
C ILE A 145 10.78 8.35 6.62
N ASP A 146 11.89 9.09 6.64
CA ASP A 146 12.45 9.76 5.45
C ASP A 146 13.38 8.78 4.71
N CYS A 147 12.93 8.28 3.56
CA CYS A 147 13.68 7.33 2.75
C CYS A 147 14.61 8.01 1.72
N ARG A 148 14.93 9.29 1.90
CA ARG A 148 15.91 10.00 1.06
C ARG A 148 17.35 9.67 1.42
N TYR A 149 18.30 10.12 0.61
CA TYR A 149 19.71 10.01 0.94
C TYR A 149 20.13 11.01 2.03
N PRO A 150 21.25 10.76 2.73
CA PRO A 150 21.67 11.59 3.86
C PRO A 150 21.84 13.06 3.52
N TYR A 151 22.46 13.40 2.40
CA TYR A 151 22.63 14.80 1.99
C TYR A 151 21.30 15.52 1.74
N GLU A 152 20.26 14.82 1.25
CA GLU A 152 18.92 15.38 1.08
C GLU A 152 18.24 15.62 2.44
N TYR A 153 18.41 14.69 3.38
CA TYR A 153 17.84 14.74 4.72
C TYR A 153 18.52 15.84 5.57
N GLU A 154 19.84 15.86 5.60
CA GLU A 154 20.65 16.86 6.30
C GLU A 154 20.43 18.26 5.73
N GLY A 155 20.21 18.35 4.41
CA GLY A 155 19.83 19.58 3.72
C GLY A 155 18.43 20.10 4.06
N GLY A 156 17.63 19.35 4.82
CA GLY A 156 16.29 19.73 5.28
C GLY A 156 15.35 18.54 5.30
N HIS A 157 14.72 18.28 6.43
CA HIS A 157 13.74 17.22 6.64
C HIS A 157 12.56 17.69 7.50
N ILE A 158 11.48 16.90 7.54
CA ILE A 158 10.33 17.17 8.42
C ILE A 158 10.79 17.02 9.87
N LYS A 159 10.40 17.95 10.75
CA LYS A 159 10.77 17.89 12.18
C LYS A 159 10.38 16.54 12.79
N GLY A 160 11.35 15.90 13.44
CA GLY A 160 11.17 14.60 14.08
C GLY A 160 11.18 13.41 13.12
N ALA A 161 11.47 13.60 11.84
CA ALA A 161 11.69 12.49 10.92
C ALA A 161 12.98 11.73 11.23
N GLU A 162 13.00 10.46 10.85
CA GLU A 162 14.12 9.55 11.00
C GLU A 162 14.58 9.11 9.61
N MET A 163 15.88 9.22 9.36
CA MET A 163 16.46 8.90 8.06
C MET A 163 16.64 7.39 7.89
N PHE A 164 15.91 6.79 6.96
CA PHE A 164 16.02 5.37 6.59
C PHE A 164 16.43 5.26 5.12
N HIS A 165 17.66 5.69 4.84
CA HIS A 165 18.22 5.75 3.48
C HIS A 165 18.57 4.38 2.85
N HIS A 166 18.56 3.30 3.65
CA HIS A 166 18.98 1.97 3.22
C HIS A 166 17.94 0.92 3.62
N PRO A 167 17.57 -0.03 2.74
CA PRO A 167 16.59 -1.09 3.03
C PRO A 167 16.84 -1.84 4.34
N GLN A 168 18.12 -2.11 4.65
CA GLN A 168 18.50 -2.80 5.88
C GLN A 168 18.00 -2.10 7.15
N MET A 169 17.93 -0.77 7.19
CA MET A 169 17.44 -0.04 8.36
C MET A 169 15.97 -0.33 8.67
N ILE A 170 15.17 -0.62 7.63
CA ILE A 170 13.77 -1.04 7.79
C ILE A 170 13.70 -2.43 8.42
N ILE A 171 14.57 -3.33 7.96
CA ILE A 171 14.65 -4.71 8.45
C ILE A 171 15.12 -4.68 9.92
N ASP A 172 16.21 -3.97 10.22
CA ASP A 172 16.76 -3.85 11.57
C ASP A 172 15.71 -3.26 12.52
N HIS A 173 14.96 -2.25 12.08
CA HIS A 173 13.90 -1.66 12.87
C HIS A 173 12.76 -2.65 13.19
N LEU A 174 12.40 -3.52 12.24
CA LEU A 174 11.44 -4.59 12.46
C LEU A 174 12.02 -5.69 13.37
N MET A 175 13.29 -6.07 13.20
CA MET A 175 13.97 -7.07 14.02
C MET A 175 14.17 -6.63 15.47
N ALA A 176 14.20 -5.32 15.72
CA ALA A 176 14.21 -4.76 17.07
C ALA A 176 12.87 -4.88 17.81
N GLN A 177 11.79 -5.35 17.16
CA GLN A 177 10.54 -5.62 17.84
C GLN A 177 10.64 -6.94 18.62
N GLU A 178 10.30 -6.88 19.91
CA GLU A 178 10.34 -8.05 20.80
C GLU A 178 8.96 -8.72 20.90
N GLY A 179 8.97 -10.06 20.94
CA GLY A 179 7.76 -10.86 21.12
C GLY A 179 6.90 -11.02 19.87
N ALA A 180 5.80 -11.75 20.00
CA ALA A 180 4.82 -11.89 18.92
C ALA A 180 3.88 -10.67 18.91
N PRO A 181 3.46 -10.18 17.73
CA PRO A 181 2.53 -9.07 17.65
C PRO A 181 1.16 -9.46 18.21
N VAL A 182 0.55 -8.53 18.94
CA VAL A 182 -0.77 -8.72 19.55
C VAL A 182 -1.79 -7.85 18.83
N ILE A 183 -2.86 -8.46 18.34
CA ILE A 183 -3.99 -7.71 17.76
C ILE A 183 -4.69 -6.94 18.87
N THR A 184 -4.61 -5.62 18.81
CA THR A 184 -5.14 -4.75 19.85
C THR A 184 -6.62 -4.44 19.67
N LYS A 185 -7.36 -4.34 20.77
CA LYS A 185 -8.78 -4.01 20.79
C LYS A 185 -9.01 -2.51 20.54
N GLU A 186 -10.27 -2.13 20.31
CA GLU A 186 -10.67 -0.72 20.27
C GLU A 186 -10.35 -0.04 21.62
N GLY A 187 -9.95 1.23 21.56
CA GLY A 187 -9.54 2.01 22.73
C GLY A 187 -8.06 1.86 23.14
N THR A 188 -7.29 0.95 22.53
CA THR A 188 -5.84 0.89 22.81
C THR A 188 -5.08 1.97 22.03
N PRO A 189 -3.92 2.43 22.57
CA PRO A 189 -3.02 3.34 21.88
C PRO A 189 -2.72 2.90 20.45
N ARG A 190 -2.77 3.86 19.50
CA ARG A 190 -2.36 3.63 18.11
C ARG A 190 -0.98 4.21 17.84
N HIS A 191 -0.15 3.42 17.19
CA HIS A 191 1.18 3.77 16.76
C HIS A 191 1.25 3.65 15.25
N VAL A 192 1.64 4.72 14.56
CA VAL A 192 1.61 4.75 13.09
C VAL A 192 2.98 5.10 12.51
N LEU A 193 3.28 4.54 11.34
CA LEU A 193 4.47 4.92 10.57
C LEU A 193 4.06 5.69 9.32
N ILE A 194 4.75 6.80 9.04
CA ILE A 194 4.54 7.61 7.84
C ILE A 194 5.80 7.58 7.00
N PHE A 195 5.73 7.01 5.81
CA PHE A 195 6.82 6.93 4.87
C PHE A 195 6.78 8.10 3.88
N HIS A 196 7.95 8.61 3.51
CA HIS A 196 8.06 9.54 2.39
C HIS A 196 9.44 9.46 1.73
N CYS A 197 9.57 10.13 0.58
CA CYS A 197 10.87 10.50 0.05
C CYS A 197 10.80 11.92 -0.54
N GLU A 198 11.56 12.24 -1.59
CA GLU A 198 11.51 13.57 -2.23
C GLU A 198 10.13 13.85 -2.84
N TYR A 199 9.60 12.89 -3.61
CA TYR A 199 8.29 12.97 -4.28
C TYR A 199 7.31 11.87 -3.84
N SER A 200 7.74 10.98 -2.93
CA SER A 200 7.01 9.75 -2.56
C SER A 200 6.60 8.86 -3.74
N ALA A 201 7.35 8.94 -4.84
CA ALA A 201 7.02 8.23 -6.08
C ALA A 201 7.59 6.80 -6.13
N GLU A 202 8.79 6.59 -5.56
CA GLU A 202 9.57 5.34 -5.70
C GLU A 202 10.15 4.86 -4.35
N ARG A 203 11.10 5.62 -3.76
CA ARG A 203 11.84 5.21 -2.55
C ARG A 203 10.93 4.96 -1.32
N GLY A 204 10.06 5.91 -0.99
CA GLY A 204 9.10 5.78 0.12
C GLY A 204 8.15 4.59 -0.02
N PRO A 205 7.40 4.46 -1.15
CA PRO A 205 6.55 3.30 -1.41
C PRO A 205 7.30 1.96 -1.34
N LYS A 206 8.52 1.91 -1.88
CA LYS A 206 9.36 0.69 -1.83
C LYS A 206 9.72 0.31 -0.40
N ALA A 207 10.11 1.28 0.43
CA ALA A 207 10.42 1.02 1.84
C ALA A 207 9.19 0.57 2.65
N GLN A 208 8.02 1.19 2.41
CA GLN A 208 6.77 0.79 3.07
C GLN A 208 6.36 -0.64 2.71
N ARG A 209 6.47 -1.02 1.43
CA ARG A 209 6.18 -2.40 0.98
C ARG A 209 7.18 -3.39 1.56
N LEU A 210 8.47 -3.04 1.59
CA LEU A 210 9.51 -3.87 2.20
C LEU A 210 9.21 -4.13 3.68
N LEU A 211 8.83 -3.09 4.44
CA LEU A 211 8.43 -3.26 5.84
C LEU A 211 7.27 -4.27 5.94
N ARG A 212 6.20 -4.07 5.16
CA ARG A 212 5.01 -4.92 5.24
C ARG A 212 5.30 -6.36 4.85
N GLU A 213 6.10 -6.59 3.82
CA GLU A 213 6.51 -7.93 3.38
C GLU A 213 7.30 -8.66 4.48
N ASN A 214 8.25 -7.97 5.10
CA ASN A 214 9.06 -8.57 6.17
C ASN A 214 8.24 -8.77 7.44
N ASP A 215 7.38 -7.82 7.84
CA ASP A 215 6.51 -7.95 9.02
C ASP A 215 5.54 -9.13 8.86
N ARG A 216 5.02 -9.36 7.65
CA ARG A 216 4.22 -10.56 7.33
C ARG A 216 5.03 -11.85 7.36
N THR A 217 6.24 -11.83 6.83
CA THR A 217 7.11 -13.00 6.77
C THR A 217 7.51 -13.44 8.19
N THR A 218 7.91 -12.49 9.03
CA THR A 218 8.25 -12.71 10.44
C THR A 218 7.06 -13.23 11.24
N ASN A 219 5.85 -12.75 10.92
CA ASN A 219 4.62 -13.09 11.66
C ASN A 219 3.72 -14.12 10.97
N LYS A 220 4.30 -14.98 10.14
CA LYS A 220 3.55 -15.98 9.36
C LYS A 220 2.66 -16.88 10.23
N GLU A 221 3.19 -17.35 11.36
CA GLU A 221 2.46 -18.23 12.31
C GLU A 221 1.39 -17.49 13.13
N HIS A 222 1.44 -16.15 13.16
CA HIS A 222 0.52 -15.30 13.94
C HIS A 222 -0.42 -14.48 13.03
N TYR A 223 -0.56 -14.87 11.76
CA TYR A 223 -1.42 -14.15 10.82
C TYR A 223 -2.86 -14.03 11.38
N PRO A 224 -3.49 -12.83 11.35
CA PRO A 224 -3.10 -11.61 10.62
C PRO A 224 -2.34 -10.55 11.43
N ALA A 225 -1.80 -10.89 12.61
CA ALA A 225 -1.11 -9.92 13.46
C ALA A 225 0.14 -9.31 12.78
N LEU A 226 0.45 -8.06 13.14
CA LEU A 226 1.56 -7.26 12.61
C LEU A 226 2.14 -6.41 13.73
N HIS A 227 3.45 -6.14 13.69
CA HIS A 227 4.06 -5.14 14.58
C HIS A 227 3.65 -3.73 14.17
N PHE A 228 3.53 -3.49 12.85
CA PHE A 228 3.17 -2.20 12.28
C PHE A 228 1.88 -2.31 11.43
N PRO A 229 0.71 -2.48 12.09
CA PRO A 229 -0.55 -2.67 11.39
C PRO A 229 -0.99 -1.41 10.62
N GLU A 230 -0.61 -0.22 11.07
CA GLU A 230 -1.08 1.05 10.52
C GLU A 230 0.09 1.88 9.97
N THR A 231 0.20 1.97 8.64
CA THR A 231 1.28 2.65 7.92
C THR A 231 0.71 3.52 6.80
N TYR A 232 1.30 4.69 6.58
CA TYR A 232 0.88 5.64 5.56
C TYR A 232 2.04 6.09 4.67
N LEU A 233 1.71 6.54 3.46
CA LEU A 233 2.61 7.23 2.54
C LEU A 233 2.24 8.72 2.48
N LEU A 234 3.21 9.63 2.61
CA LEU A 234 2.97 11.07 2.43
C LEU A 234 2.90 11.43 0.95
N GLU A 235 1.76 11.93 0.49
CA GLU A 235 1.57 12.41 -0.88
C GLU A 235 2.53 13.54 -1.23
N GLY A 236 3.11 13.51 -2.44
CA GLY A 236 4.00 14.56 -2.93
C GLY A 236 5.36 14.65 -2.24
N GLY A 237 5.59 13.85 -1.19
CA GLY A 237 6.86 13.75 -0.47
C GLY A 237 7.31 15.04 0.21
N TYR A 238 8.60 15.10 0.53
CA TYR A 238 9.20 16.24 1.21
C TYR A 238 9.11 17.53 0.38
N LYS A 239 9.18 17.44 -0.97
CA LYS A 239 9.05 18.62 -1.83
C LYS A 239 7.72 19.33 -1.57
N ALA A 240 6.61 18.62 -1.72
CA ALA A 240 5.28 19.20 -1.56
C ALA A 240 5.05 19.69 -0.12
N PHE A 241 5.56 18.93 0.86
CA PHE A 241 5.46 19.30 2.27
C PHE A 241 6.23 20.59 2.57
N PHE A 242 7.48 20.70 2.11
CA PHE A 242 8.31 21.88 2.31
C PHE A 242 7.73 23.14 1.65
N GLU A 243 7.20 23.01 0.43
CA GLU A 243 6.57 24.12 -0.29
C GLU A 243 5.40 24.75 0.49
N LYS A 244 4.63 23.94 1.22
CA LYS A 244 3.45 24.41 1.96
C LYS A 244 3.71 24.67 3.45
N TYR A 245 4.60 23.89 4.08
CA TYR A 245 4.80 23.86 5.53
C TYR A 245 6.28 23.90 5.93
N SER A 246 7.08 24.72 5.25
CA SER A 246 8.52 24.89 5.55
C SER A 246 8.82 25.22 7.02
N GLU A 247 7.89 25.80 7.77
CA GLU A 247 8.03 26.07 9.20
C GLU A 247 8.09 24.81 10.08
N LEU A 248 7.58 23.69 9.55
CA LEU A 248 7.62 22.37 10.17
C LEU A 248 8.83 21.53 9.72
N CYS A 249 9.78 22.13 9.01
CA CYS A 249 11.02 21.49 8.58
C CYS A 249 12.25 21.98 9.36
N THR A 250 13.32 21.18 9.34
CA THR A 250 14.61 21.50 9.96
C THR A 250 15.79 20.84 9.20
N PRO A 251 16.82 21.60 8.80
CA PRO A 251 16.77 23.06 8.58
C PRO A 251 15.64 23.44 7.61
N LYS A 252 15.26 24.73 7.57
CA LYS A 252 14.25 25.26 6.63
C LYS A 252 14.83 25.38 5.22
N CYS A 253 15.23 24.26 4.63
CA CYS A 253 15.82 24.17 3.32
C CYS A 253 15.34 22.90 2.61
N TYR A 254 15.58 22.84 1.31
CA TYR A 254 15.26 21.69 0.48
C TYR A 254 16.41 21.42 -0.48
N VAL A 255 17.08 20.29 -0.26
CA VAL A 255 18.12 19.76 -1.16
C VAL A 255 17.52 18.61 -1.97
N ARG A 256 17.62 18.72 -3.29
CA ARG A 256 17.12 17.73 -4.24
C ARG A 256 18.09 16.56 -4.37
N MET A 257 17.59 15.39 -4.76
CA MET A 257 18.45 14.24 -5.03
C MET A 257 19.50 14.55 -6.11
N LEU A 258 19.13 15.27 -7.16
CA LEU A 258 20.01 15.60 -8.29
C LEU A 258 20.70 16.98 -8.13
N ASP A 259 20.94 17.43 -6.90
CA ASP A 259 21.69 18.67 -6.68
C ASP A 259 23.14 18.52 -7.18
N SER A 260 23.60 19.48 -7.99
CA SER A 260 24.93 19.45 -8.58
C SER A 260 26.06 19.41 -7.55
N LYS A 261 25.82 19.95 -6.35
CA LYS A 261 26.82 19.97 -5.26
C LYS A 261 27.01 18.58 -4.62
N HIS A 262 26.10 17.64 -4.87
CA HIS A 262 26.05 16.32 -4.24
C HIS A 262 26.16 15.18 -5.26
N ALA A 263 26.75 15.43 -6.44
CA ALA A 263 26.89 14.42 -7.49
C ALA A 263 27.71 13.19 -7.03
N GLU A 264 28.80 13.41 -6.29
CA GLU A 264 29.63 12.33 -5.74
C GLU A 264 28.92 11.57 -4.61
N ASP A 265 28.18 12.27 -3.75
CA ASP A 265 27.36 11.64 -2.69
C ASP A 265 26.30 10.73 -3.30
N LEU A 266 25.58 11.22 -4.32
CA LEU A 266 24.58 10.44 -5.04
C LEU A 266 25.18 9.16 -5.63
N LYS A 267 26.36 9.26 -6.26
CA LYS A 267 27.08 8.11 -6.82
C LYS A 267 27.43 7.09 -5.74
N HIS A 268 27.93 7.55 -4.59
CA HIS A 268 28.27 6.71 -3.45
C HIS A 268 27.06 5.94 -2.90
N PHE A 269 25.96 6.63 -2.61
CA PHE A 269 24.75 5.99 -2.05
C PHE A 269 24.02 5.09 -3.06
N CYS A 270 24.06 5.43 -4.35
CA CYS A 270 23.58 4.54 -5.41
C CYS A 270 24.41 3.25 -5.50
N GLY A 271 25.73 3.34 -5.34
CA GLY A 271 26.63 2.17 -5.30
C GLY A 271 26.24 1.18 -4.19
N LYS A 272 26.06 1.67 -2.96
CA LYS A 272 25.65 0.86 -1.81
C LYS A 272 24.26 0.22 -1.97
N SER A 273 23.33 0.94 -2.59
CA SER A 273 21.98 0.40 -2.84
C SER A 273 21.97 -0.76 -3.85
N LYS A 274 22.94 -0.79 -4.77
CA LYS A 274 23.08 -1.87 -5.76
C LYS A 274 23.71 -3.12 -5.16
N SER A 275 24.69 -2.98 -4.27
CA SER A 275 25.31 -4.14 -3.61
C SER A 275 24.27 -4.91 -2.77
N TRP A 276 23.41 -4.19 -2.03
CA TRP A 276 22.33 -4.83 -1.28
C TRP A 276 21.38 -5.64 -2.17
N GLN A 277 20.99 -5.10 -3.34
CA GLN A 277 20.15 -5.85 -4.28
C GLN A 277 20.82 -7.10 -4.84
N ALA A 278 22.16 -7.09 -4.98
CA ALA A 278 22.92 -8.26 -5.42
C ALA A 278 22.99 -9.31 -4.31
N GLU A 279 23.33 -8.90 -3.09
CA GLU A 279 23.40 -9.78 -1.90
C GLU A 279 22.05 -10.46 -1.63
N ASN A 280 20.94 -9.71 -1.70
CA ASN A 280 19.62 -10.27 -1.43
C ASN A 280 19.12 -11.23 -2.54
N LYS A 281 19.56 -11.05 -3.78
CA LYS A 281 19.32 -12.05 -4.84
C LYS A 281 20.07 -13.34 -4.57
N GLN A 282 21.29 -13.23 -4.05
CA GLN A 282 22.14 -14.38 -3.74
C GLN A 282 21.61 -15.15 -2.53
N SER A 283 21.18 -14.48 -1.46
CA SER A 283 20.55 -15.12 -0.29
C SER A 283 19.23 -15.84 -0.65
N ASN A 284 18.37 -15.22 -1.47
CA ASN A 284 17.13 -15.87 -1.93
C ASN A 284 17.38 -17.08 -2.84
N SER A 285 18.48 -17.10 -3.60
CA SER A 285 18.85 -18.26 -4.42
C SER A 285 19.35 -19.45 -3.59
N HIS A 286 19.97 -19.20 -2.44
CA HIS A 286 20.46 -20.25 -1.53
C HIS A 286 19.35 -20.88 -0.68
N ASN A 287 18.23 -20.17 -0.43
CA ASN A 287 17.09 -20.69 0.33
C ASN A 287 16.04 -21.41 -0.53
N ALA A 288 16.26 -21.57 -1.84
CA ALA A 288 15.39 -22.37 -2.70
C ALA A 288 15.66 -23.86 -2.47
N LEU A 289 14.80 -24.53 -1.70
CA LEU A 289 14.80 -25.99 -1.57
C LEU A 289 14.74 -26.65 -2.97
N PRO A 290 15.56 -27.67 -3.25
CA PRO A 290 15.55 -28.34 -4.53
C PRO A 290 14.17 -28.98 -4.75
N ARG A 291 13.53 -28.63 -5.87
CA ARG A 291 12.31 -29.28 -6.36
C ARG A 291 12.62 -30.76 -6.56
N THR A 292 12.21 -31.61 -5.62
CA THR A 292 12.24 -33.06 -5.82
C THR A 292 11.19 -33.39 -6.87
N GLY A 293 11.64 -33.56 -8.12
CA GLY A 293 10.80 -34.09 -9.19
C GLY A 293 10.46 -35.56 -8.89
N LEU A 294 9.18 -35.84 -8.66
CA LEU A 294 8.67 -37.18 -8.86
C LEU A 294 8.74 -37.50 -10.36
N LYS A 295 9.48 -38.57 -10.68
CA LYS A 295 9.41 -39.27 -11.96
C LYS A 295 8.25 -40.24 -11.95
#